data_AF-A0A0G1JZY0-F1
#
_entry.id   AF-A0A0G1JZY0-F1
#
_cell.length_a   1.000
_cell.length_b   1.000
_cell.length_c   1.000
_cell.angle_alpha   90.00
_cell.angle_beta   90.00
_cell.angle_gamma   90.00
#
_symmetry.space_group_name_H-M   'P 1'
#
loop_
_entity.id
_entity.type
_entity.pdbx_description
1 polymer ?
#
loop_
_entity_poly.entity_id
_entity_poly.type
_entity_poly.pdbx_seq_one_letter_code
_entity_poly.pdbx_strand_id
1 'polypeptide(L)' 'QTVVAPTAILNGPIDVNSTLVLCTDEATIAFVQTADTAGDWVEVRSNGTKWFVTGQAQAVGGITCS' A
#
# COMPACT_ATOMS: atom_id res chain seq x y z
N GLN A 1 10.50 -2.16 -1.33
CA GLN A 1 10.40 -0.80 -0.71
C GLN A 1 9.30 -0.83 0.36
N THR A 2 9.35 0.06 1.35
CA THR A 2 8.40 0.07 2.48
C THR A 2 8.02 1.50 2.84
N VAL A 3 6.73 1.72 3.12
CA VAL A 3 6.19 2.94 3.71
C VAL A 3 5.74 2.59 5.12
N VAL A 4 6.21 3.36 6.11
CA VAL A 4 5.86 3.14 7.52
C VAL A 4 5.26 4.43 8.08
N ALA A 5 4.03 4.34 8.54
CA ALA A 5 3.36 5.39 9.28
C ALA A 5 3.76 5.34 10.77
N PRO A 6 3.75 6.47 11.48
CA PRO A 6 4.13 6.52 12.90
C PRO A 6 3.17 5.74 13.81
N THR A 7 1.93 5.53 13.35
CA THR A 7 0.87 4.78 14.02
C THR A 7 -0.06 4.16 12.96
N ALA A 8 -1.06 3.41 13.42
CA ALA A 8 -2.17 2.86 12.64
C ALA A 8 -3.07 3.98 12.03
N ILE A 9 -2.64 4.55 10.90
CA ILE A 9 -3.31 5.68 10.24
C ILE A 9 -3.42 5.55 8.72
N LEU A 10 -2.92 4.46 8.12
CA LEU A 10 -3.02 4.19 6.69
C LEU A 10 -4.41 3.66 6.36
N ASN A 11 -5.08 4.28 5.39
CA ASN A 11 -6.43 3.94 5.01
C ASN A 11 -6.62 4.01 3.50
N GLY A 12 -7.27 3.02 2.92
CA GLY A 12 -7.66 3.05 1.51
C GLY A 12 -7.30 1.78 0.75
N PRO A 13 -7.80 1.68 -0.50
CA PRO A 13 -7.65 0.49 -1.31
C PRO A 13 -6.32 0.47 -2.10
N ILE A 14 -5.78 -0.72 -2.31
CA ILE A 14 -4.69 -0.98 -3.27
C ILE A 14 -5.14 -2.15 -4.14
N ASP A 15 -5.08 -2.01 -5.47
CA ASP A 15 -5.33 -3.15 -6.36
C ASP A 15 -4.10 -4.05 -6.43
N VAL A 16 -4.23 -5.34 -6.15
CA VAL A 16 -3.13 -6.30 -6.18
C VAL A 16 -3.55 -7.47 -7.04
N ASN A 17 -3.03 -7.54 -8.27
CA ASN A 17 -3.40 -8.53 -9.27
C ASN A 17 -4.92 -8.64 -9.43
N SER A 18 -5.59 -7.49 -9.66
CA SER A 18 -7.04 -7.39 -9.80
C SER A 18 -7.84 -7.80 -8.55
N THR A 19 -7.19 -7.82 -7.38
CA THR A 19 -7.83 -8.04 -6.08
C THR A 19 -7.66 -6.81 -5.21
N LEU A 20 -8.76 -6.31 -4.65
CA LEU A 20 -8.71 -5.15 -3.78
C LEU A 20 -8.16 -5.54 -2.40
N VAL A 21 -6.98 -5.02 -2.04
CA VAL A 21 -6.41 -5.06 -0.69
C VAL A 21 -6.77 -3.76 0.02
N LEU A 22 -7.57 -3.84 1.08
CA LEU A 22 -7.98 -2.66 1.84
C LEU A 22 -7.07 -2.47 3.05
N CYS A 23 -6.46 -1.29 3.16
CA CYS A 23 -5.82 -0.82 4.39
C CYS A 23 -6.89 -0.22 5.31
N THR A 24 -7.03 -0.76 6.51
CA THR A 24 -7.96 -0.28 7.55
C THR A 24 -7.22 0.05 8.83
N ASP A 25 -6.76 1.30 8.96
CA ASP A 25 -5.91 1.73 10.06
C ASP A 25 -4.63 0.88 10.22
N GLU A 26 -3.96 0.63 9.09
CA GLU A 26 -2.68 -0.07 9.07
C GLU A 26 -1.50 0.87 9.36
N ALA A 27 -0.32 0.32 9.60
CA ALA A 27 0.88 1.09 9.90
C ALA A 27 1.98 0.95 8.82
N THR A 28 1.92 -0.08 8.00
CA THR A 28 2.95 -0.43 7.02
C THR A 28 2.35 -0.79 5.67
N ILE A 29 2.94 -0.26 4.60
CA ILE A 29 2.79 -0.78 3.24
C ILE A 29 4.14 -1.33 2.80
N ALA A 30 4.17 -2.58 2.34
CA ALA A 30 5.40 -3.22 1.87
C ALA A 30 5.24 -3.70 0.42
N PHE A 31 6.23 -3.38 -0.41
CA PHE A 31 6.43 -4.04 -1.69
C PHE A 31 7.24 -5.31 -1.42
N VAL A 32 6.61 -6.48 -1.60
CA VAL A 32 7.12 -7.79 -1.14
C VAL A 32 7.95 -8.51 -2.20
N GLN A 33 7.96 -8.00 -3.43
CA GLN A 33 8.69 -8.58 -4.55
C GLN A 33 10.21 -8.39 -4.46
N THR A 34 10.95 -9.41 -4.93
CA THR A 34 12.41 -9.51 -4.88
C THR A 34 13.11 -8.74 -6.00
N ALA A 35 12.35 -8.31 -7.02
CA ALA A 35 12.79 -7.43 -8.10
C ALA A 35 11.70 -6.39 -8.39
N ASP A 36 12.10 -5.21 -8.83
CA ASP A 36 11.15 -4.14 -9.19
C ASP A 36 10.30 -4.57 -10.39
N THR A 37 8.99 -4.56 -10.23
CA THR A 37 8.04 -4.80 -11.31
C THR A 37 7.57 -3.46 -11.87
N ALA A 38 7.84 -3.22 -13.15
CA ALA A 38 7.40 -2.00 -13.81
C ALA A 38 5.87 -1.89 -13.79
N GLY A 39 5.36 -0.75 -13.33
CA GLY A 39 3.92 -0.48 -13.21
C GLY A 39 3.39 -0.60 -11.79
N ASP A 40 4.16 -1.11 -10.84
CA ASP A 40 3.77 -1.15 -9.43
C ASP A 40 4.03 0.20 -8.77
N TRP A 41 3.02 0.72 -8.08
CA TRP A 41 3.10 2.02 -7.43
C TRP A 41 2.13 2.14 -6.27
N VAL A 42 2.46 3.02 -5.33
CA VAL A 42 1.57 3.47 -4.25
C VAL A 42 1.69 4.98 -4.15
N GLU A 43 0.55 5.64 -4.02
CA GLU A 43 0.45 7.05 -3.71
C GLU A 43 -0.13 7.21 -2.30
N VAL A 44 0.48 8.10 -1.52
CA VAL A 44 0.07 8.39 -0.15
C VAL A 44 -0.24 9.87 -0.05
N ARG A 45 -1.47 10.21 0.36
CA ARG A 45 -1.93 11.59 0.60
C ARG A 45 -2.30 11.77 2.07
N SER A 46 -1.67 12.72 2.74
CA SER A 46 -1.98 13.04 4.14
C SER A 46 -2.98 14.19 4.23
N ASN A 47 -3.93 14.10 5.18
CA ASN A 47 -4.76 15.23 5.59
C ASN A 47 -4.34 15.84 6.94
N GLY A 48 -3.20 15.41 7.50
CA GLY A 48 -2.72 15.83 8.82
C GLY A 48 -3.20 14.97 10.00
N THR A 49 -4.14 14.05 9.79
CA THR A 49 -4.63 13.11 10.83
C THR A 49 -4.55 11.66 10.37
N LYS A 50 -4.89 11.39 9.11
CA LYS A 50 -4.81 10.09 8.45
C LYS A 50 -4.04 10.20 7.15
N TRP A 51 -3.50 9.07 6.71
CA TRP A 51 -2.85 8.93 5.41
C TRP A 51 -3.72 8.05 4.53
N PHE A 52 -4.16 8.62 3.41
CA PHE A 52 -4.97 7.92 2.42
C PHE A 52 -4.07 7.31 1.37
N VAL A 53 -4.31 6.04 1.07
CA VAL A 53 -3.48 5.25 0.17
C VAL A 53 -4.29 4.78 -1.02
N THR A 54 -3.66 4.82 -2.19
CA THR A 54 -4.13 4.18 -3.42
C THR A 54 -2.93 3.63 -4.16
N GLY A 55 -3.10 2.55 -4.92
CA GLY A 55 -1.98 1.97 -5.65
C GLY A 55 -2.37 0.76 -6.48
N GLN A 56 -1.35 0.19 -7.15
CA GLN A 56 -1.47 -1.09 -7.83
C GLN A 56 -0.21 -1.95 -7.66
N ALA A 57 -0.40 -3.26 -7.69
CA ALA A 57 0.64 -4.25 -7.96
C ALA A 57 0.17 -5.28 -9.00
N GLN A 58 1.04 -5.64 -9.93
CA GLN A 58 0.74 -6.65 -10.95
C GLN A 58 0.82 -8.08 -10.39
N ALA A 59 1.71 -8.32 -9.42
CA ALA A 59 1.90 -9.64 -8.83
C ALA A 59 0.96 -9.89 -7.64
N VAL A 60 0.47 -11.12 -7.50
CA VAL A 60 -0.27 -11.55 -6.29
C VAL A 60 0.60 -11.35 -5.07
N GLY A 61 0.10 -10.61 -4.08
CA GLY A 61 0.86 -10.28 -2.87
C GLY A 61 2.06 -9.37 -3.11
N GLY A 62 2.17 -8.74 -4.29
CA GLY A 62 3.28 -7.82 -4.61
C GLY A 62 3.31 -6.59 -3.70
N ILE A 63 2.16 -6.20 -3.16
CA ILE A 63 2.02 -5.21 -2.10
C ILE A 63 1.17 -5.79 -0.96
N THR A 64 1.58 -5.54 0.29
CA THR A 64 0.81 -5.86 1.49
C THR A 64 0.57 -4.62 2.34
N CYS A 65 -0.53 -4.63 3.10
CA CYS A 65 -0.87 -3.62 4.09
C CYS A 65 -1.06 -4.30 5.46
N SER A 66 -0.42 -3.78 6.51
CA SER A 66 -0.40 -4.38 7.86
C SER A 66 0.01 -3.40 8.95
#